data_AF-A0A0W4ZDA1-F1
#
_entry.id   AF-A0A0W4ZDA1-F1
#
_cell.length_a   1.000
_cell.length_b   1.000
_cell.length_c   1.000
_cell.angle_alpha   90.00
_cell.angle_beta   90.00
_cell.angle_gamma   90.00
#
_symmetry.space_group_name_H-M   'P 1'
#
loop_
_entity.id
_entity.type
_entity.pdbx_description
1 polymer ?
#
loop_
_entity_poly.entity_id
_entity_poly.type
_entity_poly.pdbx_seq_one_letter_code
_entity_poly.pdbx_strand_id
1 'polypeptide(L)'
;MSVLEKSAKSEDENSTFEDLEIDEIILEKKRRKKERKRAYKSRMRSIEGSDMVESNCFFNPAIQADYFEKKIREVYIDYSSIELEDMRMSEKYFFEPQWTENWGLEYLPKFLEIGLGYDPGYIPDAFGSPHTIILAMAALRVADITRSLRSYKTKEGDVAKLFAKHIKLKDHVNYLSRTRLTIAVGTPGRILDLVDCDSLKVDFLNWIILDTTYSDVKKRKFWDMPECWKTMIKLITTDPLKTMLKKGNVKIVYY
;
A
#
# COMPACT_ATOMS: atom_id res chain seq x y z
N MET A 1 -28.32 39.30 -67.82
CA MET A 1 -27.36 38.83 -66.80
C MET A 1 -27.95 39.09 -65.43
N SER A 2 -27.87 38.07 -64.56
CA SER A 2 -28.03 38.03 -63.08
C SER A 2 -29.26 38.72 -62.47
N VAL A 3 -29.93 38.17 -61.46
CA VAL A 3 -29.40 37.79 -60.15
C VAL A 3 -30.25 36.65 -59.55
N LEU A 4 -29.57 35.57 -59.18
CA LEU A 4 -30.00 34.59 -58.19
C LEU A 4 -28.97 34.69 -57.07
N GLU A 5 -29.39 34.96 -55.84
CA GLU A 5 -28.78 34.40 -54.62
C GLU A 5 -29.50 34.86 -53.36
N LYS A 6 -29.97 33.88 -52.58
CA LYS A 6 -29.89 33.86 -51.11
C LYS A 6 -30.40 32.51 -50.62
N SER A 7 -29.51 31.73 -49.99
CA SER A 7 -29.65 31.28 -48.59
C SER A 7 -28.73 30.08 -48.33
N ALA A 8 -27.73 30.26 -47.47
CA ALA A 8 -27.08 29.22 -46.66
C ALA A 8 -25.96 29.87 -45.83
N LYS A 9 -26.18 30.10 -44.54
CA LYS A 9 -25.15 30.33 -43.51
C LYS A 9 -25.81 30.44 -42.13
N SER A 10 -25.96 29.32 -41.42
CA SER A 10 -26.31 29.33 -39.99
C SER A 10 -25.95 28.04 -39.23
N GLU A 11 -25.00 27.22 -39.70
CA GLU A 11 -24.64 25.95 -39.01
C GLU A 11 -23.20 25.90 -38.46
N ASP A 12 -22.30 26.82 -38.83
CA ASP A 12 -20.88 26.75 -38.44
C ASP A 12 -20.51 27.46 -37.12
N GLU A 13 -21.34 28.36 -36.58
CA GLU A 13 -20.99 29.10 -35.35
C GLU A 13 -21.30 28.35 -34.05
N ASN A 14 -22.13 27.29 -34.10
CA ASN A 14 -22.58 26.57 -32.91
C ASN A 14 -21.61 25.49 -32.44
N SER A 15 -20.78 24.93 -33.33
CA SER A 15 -19.80 23.88 -32.98
C SER A 15 -18.56 24.45 -32.26
N THR A 16 -18.14 25.67 -32.62
CA THR A 16 -16.95 26.31 -32.04
C THR A 16 -17.21 26.79 -30.61
N PHE A 17 -18.48 27.09 -30.27
CA PHE A 17 -18.86 27.53 -28.94
C PHE A 17 -18.90 26.36 -27.94
N GLU A 18 -19.38 25.19 -28.36
CA GLU A 18 -19.41 23.96 -27.54
C GLU A 18 -18.00 23.42 -27.23
N ASP A 19 -17.07 23.47 -28.18
CA ASP A 19 -15.68 23.03 -27.97
C ASP A 19 -14.91 23.92 -26.97
N LEU A 20 -15.15 25.24 -27.00
CA LEU A 20 -14.56 26.18 -26.05
C LEU A 20 -15.09 25.98 -24.62
N GLU A 21 -16.36 25.64 -24.48
CA GLU A 21 -17.00 25.35 -23.18
C GLU A 21 -16.44 24.06 -22.54
N ILE A 22 -16.18 23.03 -23.36
CA ILE A 22 -15.59 21.76 -22.91
C ILE A 22 -14.15 21.95 -22.43
N ASP A 23 -13.35 22.74 -23.15
CA ASP A 23 -11.96 23.02 -22.78
C ASP A 23 -11.86 23.83 -21.48
N GLU A 24 -12.79 24.76 -21.25
CA GLU A 24 -12.85 25.54 -20.02
C GLU A 24 -13.21 24.66 -18.80
N ILE A 25 -14.13 23.70 -18.97
CA ILE A 25 -14.47 22.71 -17.94
C ILE A 25 -13.28 21.80 -17.60
N ILE A 26 -12.50 21.37 -18.61
CA ILE A 26 -11.32 20.52 -18.40
C ILE A 26 -10.21 21.30 -17.67
N LEU A 27 -10.02 22.57 -18.01
CA LEU A 27 -9.03 23.45 -17.38
C LEU A 27 -9.37 23.70 -15.90
N GLU A 28 -10.65 23.95 -15.60
CA GLU A 28 -11.11 24.16 -14.22
C GLU A 28 -10.99 22.88 -13.36
N LYS A 29 -11.27 21.70 -13.93
CA LYS A 29 -11.02 20.41 -13.26
C LYS A 29 -9.52 20.21 -12.95
N LYS A 30 -8.62 20.58 -13.87
CA LYS A 30 -7.16 20.52 -13.67
C LYS A 30 -6.70 21.50 -12.59
N ARG A 31 -7.25 22.72 -12.55
CA ARG A 31 -6.94 23.75 -11.54
C ARG A 31 -7.39 23.30 -10.15
N ARG A 32 -8.62 22.81 -10.01
CA ARG A 32 -9.15 22.23 -8.75
C ARG A 32 -8.30 21.06 -8.25
N LYS A 33 -7.81 20.18 -9.13
CA LYS A 33 -6.90 19.07 -8.75
C LYS A 33 -5.54 19.58 -8.25
N LYS A 34 -5.02 20.67 -8.82
CA LYS A 34 -3.76 21.31 -8.40
C LYS A 34 -3.91 22.05 -7.05
N GLU A 35 -5.04 22.70 -6.83
CA GLU A 35 -5.37 23.38 -5.56
C GLU A 35 -5.59 22.37 -4.43
N ARG A 36 -6.31 21.28 -4.67
CA ARG A 36 -6.46 20.17 -3.71
C ARG A 36 -5.09 19.58 -3.30
N LYS A 37 -4.16 19.40 -4.25
CA LYS A 37 -2.78 18.95 -3.96
C LYS A 37 -1.98 19.96 -3.14
N ARG A 38 -2.18 21.27 -3.36
CA ARG A 38 -1.51 22.35 -2.59
C ARG A 38 -2.09 22.47 -1.18
N ALA A 39 -3.40 22.41 -1.03
CA ALA A 39 -4.09 22.39 0.26
C ALA A 39 -3.67 21.17 1.09
N TYR A 40 -3.57 19.99 0.47
CA TYR A 40 -3.03 18.78 1.11
C TYR A 40 -1.59 18.97 1.61
N LYS A 41 -0.69 19.52 0.77
CA LYS A 41 0.69 19.84 1.17
C LYS A 41 0.81 20.92 2.26
N SER A 42 -0.17 21.82 2.35
CA SER A 42 -0.21 22.83 3.41
C SER A 42 -0.72 22.23 4.72
N ARG A 43 -1.73 21.36 4.65
CA ARG A 43 -2.30 20.66 5.80
C ARG A 43 -1.32 19.64 6.40
N MET A 44 -0.51 18.99 5.58
CA MET A 44 0.57 18.13 6.07
C MET A 44 1.64 18.92 6.82
N ARG A 45 2.02 20.12 6.34
CA ARG A 45 2.97 20.99 7.05
C ARG A 45 2.46 21.51 8.39
N SER A 46 1.15 21.59 8.59
CA SER A 46 0.57 21.97 9.89
C SER A 46 0.43 20.80 10.88
N ILE A 47 0.53 19.55 10.40
CA ILE A 47 0.50 18.34 11.25
C ILE A 47 1.89 17.99 11.78
N GLU A 48 2.97 18.44 11.11
CA GLU A 48 4.37 18.31 11.56
C GLU A 48 4.68 18.94 12.94
N GLY A 49 3.73 19.66 13.56
CA GLY A 49 3.89 20.30 14.87
C GLY A 49 3.42 19.50 16.09
N SER A 50 2.86 18.29 15.93
CA SER A 50 2.28 17.50 17.04
C SER A 50 3.01 16.18 17.33
N ASP A 51 4.33 16.14 17.08
CA ASP A 51 5.17 14.95 16.99
C ASP A 51 5.46 14.21 18.33
N MET A 52 4.72 14.43 19.43
CA MET A 52 5.05 13.86 20.76
C MET A 52 3.92 13.16 21.54
N VAL A 53 2.71 13.01 20.99
CA VAL A 53 1.57 12.38 21.73
C VAL A 53 1.07 11.07 21.08
N GLU A 54 1.69 10.59 19.99
CA GLU A 54 1.13 9.52 19.15
C GLU A 54 1.51 8.07 19.53
N SER A 55 2.40 7.84 20.50
CA SER A 55 3.06 6.52 20.64
C SER A 55 2.20 5.36 21.17
N ASN A 56 1.04 5.59 21.78
CA ASN A 56 0.19 4.48 22.29
C ASN A 56 -1.20 4.39 21.62
N CYS A 57 -1.74 5.49 21.08
CA CYS A 57 -3.04 5.47 20.40
C CYS A 57 -2.95 4.90 18.96
N PHE A 58 -1.75 4.84 18.38
CA PHE A 58 -1.55 4.34 17.01
C PHE A 58 -1.80 2.82 16.88
N PHE A 59 -1.87 2.09 17.99
CA PHE A 59 -2.09 0.64 18.00
C PHE A 59 -3.55 0.23 18.16
N ASN A 60 -4.44 1.18 18.50
CA ASN A 60 -5.85 0.86 18.59
C ASN A 60 -6.40 0.50 17.19
N PRO A 61 -6.98 -0.69 17.01
CA PRO A 61 -7.49 -1.16 15.72
C PRO A 61 -8.51 -0.21 15.06
N ALA A 62 -9.32 0.48 15.86
CA ALA A 62 -10.31 1.44 15.36
C ALA A 62 -9.62 2.68 14.76
N ILE A 63 -8.62 3.23 15.47
CA ILE A 63 -7.84 4.38 14.99
C ILE A 63 -7.07 4.02 13.71
N GLN A 64 -6.51 2.81 13.65
CA GLN A 64 -5.81 2.31 12.46
C GLN A 64 -6.75 2.17 11.26
N ALA A 65 -7.96 1.62 11.48
CA ALA A 65 -8.96 1.50 10.43
C ALA A 65 -9.41 2.88 9.90
N ASP A 66 -9.74 3.81 10.80
CA ASP A 66 -10.13 5.18 10.45
C ASP A 66 -9.03 5.91 9.67
N TYR A 67 -7.77 5.74 10.09
CA TYR A 67 -6.63 6.30 9.41
C TYR A 67 -6.47 5.73 8.00
N PHE A 68 -6.60 4.40 7.86
CA PHE A 68 -6.52 3.74 6.56
C PHE A 68 -7.65 4.20 5.64
N GLU A 69 -8.89 4.33 6.15
CA GLU A 69 -10.02 4.89 5.41
C GLU A 69 -9.76 6.32 4.94
N LYS A 70 -9.20 7.17 5.80
CA LYS A 70 -8.78 8.52 5.42
C LYS A 70 -7.77 8.49 4.27
N LYS A 71 -6.79 7.59 4.31
CA LYS A 71 -5.81 7.41 3.23
C LYS A 71 -6.43 6.91 1.94
N ILE A 72 -7.40 5.99 2.00
CA ILE A 72 -8.16 5.55 0.82
C ILE A 72 -8.84 6.75 0.16
N ARG A 73 -9.53 7.60 0.92
CA ARG A 73 -10.20 8.80 0.39
C ARG A 73 -9.22 9.82 -0.19
N GLU A 74 -8.04 9.98 0.41
CA GLU A 74 -6.98 10.88 -0.08
C GLU A 74 -6.40 10.39 -1.41
N VAL A 75 -6.17 9.09 -1.56
CA VAL A 75 -5.58 8.48 -2.76
C VAL A 75 -6.60 8.36 -3.90
N TYR A 76 -7.82 7.95 -3.58
CA TYR A 76 -8.91 7.67 -4.53
C TYR A 76 -9.98 8.76 -4.49
N ILE A 77 -9.55 10.03 -4.54
CA ILE A 77 -10.45 11.20 -4.48
C ILE A 77 -11.49 11.25 -5.61
N ASP A 78 -11.19 10.61 -6.74
CA ASP A 78 -12.02 10.60 -7.94
C ASP A 78 -12.99 9.39 -7.96
N TYR A 79 -12.96 8.50 -6.96
CA TYR A 79 -13.83 7.32 -6.88
C TYR A 79 -15.21 7.67 -6.32
N SER A 80 -16.22 6.93 -6.75
CA SER A 80 -17.59 7.07 -6.26
C SER A 80 -17.75 6.56 -4.82
N SER A 81 -18.80 6.99 -4.13
CA SER A 81 -19.09 6.56 -2.76
C SER A 81 -19.23 5.05 -2.63
N ILE A 82 -19.76 4.37 -3.65
CA ILE A 82 -19.94 2.91 -3.64
C ILE A 82 -18.61 2.17 -3.80
N GLU A 83 -17.73 2.64 -4.67
CA GLU A 83 -16.39 2.06 -4.83
C GLU A 83 -15.53 2.25 -3.57
N LEU A 84 -15.69 3.38 -2.87
CA LEU A 84 -15.00 3.63 -1.60
C LEU A 84 -15.51 2.70 -0.49
N GLU A 85 -16.81 2.38 -0.46
CA GLU A 85 -17.39 1.44 0.50
C GLU A 85 -16.86 0.01 0.26
N ASP A 86 -16.64 -0.37 -0.99
CA ASP A 86 -16.04 -1.67 -1.32
C ASP A 86 -14.61 -1.81 -0.77
N MET A 87 -13.88 -0.70 -0.66
CA MET A 87 -12.50 -0.66 -0.15
C MET A 87 -12.43 -0.47 1.37
N ARG A 88 -13.57 -0.43 2.05
CA ARG A 88 -13.66 -0.13 3.48
C ARG A 88 -12.91 -1.15 4.34
N MET A 89 -12.18 -0.64 5.33
CA MET A 89 -11.37 -1.44 6.25
C MET A 89 -12.07 -1.51 7.60
N SER A 90 -12.32 -2.72 8.10
CA SER A 90 -12.89 -2.92 9.43
C SER A 90 -11.78 -3.01 10.47
N GLU A 91 -12.02 -2.49 11.67
CA GLU A 91 -11.12 -2.63 12.84
C GLU A 91 -10.67 -4.07 13.08
N LYS A 92 -11.53 -5.05 12.78
CA LYS A 92 -11.22 -6.48 12.96
C LYS A 92 -10.06 -6.97 12.09
N TYR A 93 -9.69 -6.24 11.04
CA TYR A 93 -8.57 -6.61 10.18
C TYR A 93 -7.23 -6.30 10.82
N PHE A 94 -7.21 -5.42 11.82
CA PHE A 94 -6.01 -4.98 12.49
C PHE A 94 -5.81 -5.77 13.79
N PHE A 95 -4.54 -5.95 14.15
CA PHE A 95 -4.13 -6.58 15.39
C PHE A 95 -3.33 -5.57 16.22
N GLU A 96 -3.72 -5.45 17.48
CA GLU A 96 -3.06 -4.60 18.46
C GLU A 96 -2.03 -5.44 19.24
N PRO A 97 -0.72 -5.28 18.96
CA PRO A 97 0.30 -6.02 19.69
C PRO A 97 0.43 -5.46 21.11
N GLN A 98 0.56 -6.37 22.09
CA GLN A 98 0.95 -6.00 23.46
C GLN A 98 2.47 -5.87 23.54
N TRP A 99 3.02 -4.87 22.83
CA TRP A 99 4.45 -4.62 22.73
C TRP A 99 4.85 -3.38 23.51
N THR A 100 5.80 -3.53 24.44
CA THR A 100 6.25 -2.46 25.33
C THR A 100 7.72 -2.08 25.14
N GLU A 101 8.44 -2.79 24.27
CA GLU A 101 9.86 -2.50 24.02
C GLU A 101 10.04 -1.48 22.89
N ASN A 102 11.29 -1.24 22.50
CA ASN A 102 11.60 -0.31 21.43
C ASN A 102 11.14 -0.89 20.07
N TRP A 103 10.82 -0.01 19.14
CA TRP A 103 10.38 -0.30 17.77
C TRP A 103 11.55 -0.30 16.77
N GLY A 104 12.78 -0.28 17.27
CA GLY A 104 14.00 -0.37 16.45
C GLY A 104 14.02 -1.65 15.60
N LEU A 105 14.77 -1.63 14.50
CA LEU A 105 14.88 -2.79 13.61
C LEU A 105 15.48 -4.02 14.31
N GLU A 106 16.36 -3.77 15.28
CA GLU A 106 17.02 -4.75 16.12
C GLU A 106 16.05 -5.53 17.01
N TYR A 107 14.88 -4.96 17.31
CA TYR A 107 13.83 -5.59 18.11
C TYR A 107 12.83 -6.37 17.27
N LEU A 108 12.86 -6.26 15.94
CA LEU A 108 11.89 -6.87 15.05
C LEU A 108 11.79 -8.40 15.24
N PRO A 109 12.90 -9.18 15.30
CA PRO A 109 12.80 -10.62 15.55
C PRO A 109 12.03 -10.95 16.84
N LYS A 110 12.35 -10.24 17.93
CA LYS A 110 11.71 -10.41 19.23
C LYS A 110 10.24 -9.98 19.22
N PHE A 111 9.91 -8.95 18.46
CA PHE A 111 8.52 -8.53 18.24
C PHE A 111 7.71 -9.62 17.53
N LEU A 112 8.27 -10.30 16.53
CA LEU A 112 7.57 -11.40 15.86
C LEU A 112 7.29 -12.56 16.83
N GLU A 113 8.25 -12.91 17.68
CA GLU A 113 8.12 -14.02 18.63
C GLU A 113 7.16 -13.68 19.78
N ILE A 114 7.35 -12.53 20.43
CA ILE A 114 6.65 -12.18 21.67
C ILE A 114 5.44 -11.27 21.40
N GLY A 115 5.62 -10.25 20.56
CA GLY A 115 4.58 -9.27 20.26
C GLY A 115 3.42 -9.86 19.44
N LEU A 116 3.73 -10.75 18.50
CA LEU A 116 2.72 -11.48 17.71
C LEU A 116 2.43 -12.89 18.23
N GLY A 117 3.30 -13.45 19.08
CA GLY A 117 3.04 -14.71 19.77
C GLY A 117 3.03 -15.94 18.85
N TYR A 118 3.90 -15.99 17.84
CA TYR A 118 4.02 -17.14 16.94
C TYR A 118 5.49 -17.48 16.68
N ASP A 119 5.76 -18.68 16.15
CA ASP A 119 7.11 -19.10 15.74
C ASP A 119 7.47 -18.56 14.35
N PRO A 120 8.38 -17.57 14.22
CA PRO A 120 8.77 -17.03 12.91
C PRO A 120 9.71 -17.96 12.14
N GLY A 121 10.18 -19.04 12.77
CA GLY A 121 10.97 -20.09 12.14
C GLY A 121 10.12 -21.17 11.45
N TYR A 122 8.79 -21.16 11.63
CA TYR A 122 7.90 -22.13 10.99
C TYR A 122 7.99 -22.04 9.45
N ILE A 123 8.12 -23.19 8.79
CA ILE A 123 8.28 -23.27 7.33
C ILE A 123 7.06 -23.97 6.72
N PRO A 124 6.14 -23.24 6.07
CA PRO A 124 5.08 -23.83 5.26
C PRO A 124 5.62 -24.82 4.23
N ASP A 125 4.90 -25.92 4.01
CA ASP A 125 5.30 -26.96 3.04
C ASP A 125 5.22 -26.50 1.58
N ALA A 126 4.33 -25.54 1.28
CA ALA A 126 4.14 -25.02 -0.06
C ALA A 126 5.23 -24.01 -0.45
N PHE A 127 5.73 -24.13 -1.69
CA PHE A 127 6.65 -23.15 -2.28
C PHE A 127 5.97 -21.78 -2.44
N GLY A 128 6.76 -20.70 -2.29
CA GLY A 128 6.29 -19.34 -2.48
C GLY A 128 5.16 -18.90 -1.53
N SER A 129 4.98 -19.61 -0.40
CA SER A 129 3.83 -19.43 0.50
C SER A 129 4.30 -19.03 1.91
N PRO A 130 4.66 -17.76 2.16
CA PRO A 130 5.11 -17.32 3.49
C PRO A 130 3.96 -17.27 4.50
N HIS A 131 4.27 -17.40 5.78
CA HIS A 131 3.31 -17.14 6.86
C HIS A 131 3.21 -15.64 7.21
N THR A 132 4.24 -14.86 6.90
CA THR A 132 4.29 -13.42 7.19
C THR A 132 4.79 -12.63 5.99
N ILE A 133 4.08 -11.56 5.63
CA ILE A 133 4.53 -10.56 4.67
C ILE A 133 4.85 -9.28 5.43
N ILE A 134 6.06 -8.73 5.23
CA ILE A 134 6.46 -7.42 5.76
C ILE A 134 6.56 -6.43 4.61
N LEU A 135 5.74 -5.38 4.67
CA LEU A 135 5.69 -4.31 3.68
C LEU A 135 6.53 -3.13 4.14
N ALA A 136 7.59 -2.82 3.38
CA ALA A 136 8.40 -1.63 3.59
C ALA A 136 8.39 -0.74 2.34
N MET A 137 8.37 0.58 2.54
CA MET A 137 8.19 1.53 1.44
C MET A 137 9.46 1.79 0.62
N ALA A 138 10.62 1.28 1.05
CA ALA A 138 11.90 1.46 0.38
C ALA A 138 12.68 0.16 0.20
N ALA A 139 13.30 -0.03 -0.97
CA ALA A 139 14.09 -1.22 -1.28
C ALA A 139 15.31 -1.43 -0.36
N LEU A 140 15.96 -0.34 0.07
CA LEU A 140 17.05 -0.41 1.05
C LEU A 140 16.54 -0.95 2.39
N ARG A 141 15.40 -0.43 2.85
CA ARG A 141 14.76 -0.88 4.09
C ARG A 141 14.32 -2.34 4.02
N VAL A 142 13.79 -2.79 2.89
CA VAL A 142 13.52 -4.23 2.65
C VAL A 142 14.78 -5.08 2.85
N ALA A 143 15.92 -4.64 2.34
CA ALA A 143 17.19 -5.37 2.51
C ALA A 143 17.69 -5.36 3.96
N ASP A 144 17.49 -4.26 4.69
CA ASP A 144 17.86 -4.16 6.11
C ASP A 144 16.99 -5.07 6.98
N ILE A 145 15.68 -5.08 6.76
CA ILE A 145 14.74 -6.00 7.43
C ILE A 145 15.07 -7.46 7.12
N THR A 146 15.33 -7.79 5.86
CA THR A 146 15.76 -9.16 5.49
C THR A 146 17.05 -9.55 6.23
N ARG A 147 17.96 -8.59 6.46
CA ARG A 147 19.22 -8.85 7.17
C ARG A 147 18.99 -9.09 8.67
N SER A 148 18.10 -8.33 9.32
CA SER A 148 17.78 -8.54 10.75
C SER A 148 17.06 -9.86 10.99
N LEU A 149 16.29 -10.35 10.01
CA LEU A 149 15.55 -11.60 10.06
C LEU A 149 16.34 -12.83 9.57
N ARG A 150 17.66 -12.69 9.34
CA ARG A 150 18.50 -13.77 8.79
C ARG A 150 18.51 -15.04 9.64
N SER A 151 18.30 -14.92 10.95
CA SER A 151 18.19 -16.07 11.86
C SER A 151 17.06 -17.03 11.49
N TYR A 152 16.01 -16.56 10.82
CA TYR A 152 14.87 -17.37 10.37
C TYR A 152 15.07 -17.99 8.98
N LYS A 153 16.24 -17.77 8.35
CA LYS A 153 16.63 -18.47 7.14
C LYS A 153 17.26 -19.81 7.51
N THR A 154 16.72 -20.90 6.99
CA THR A 154 17.22 -22.26 7.18
C THR A 154 17.66 -22.87 5.84
N LYS A 155 18.03 -24.15 5.86
CA LYS A 155 18.32 -24.91 4.63
C LYS A 155 17.06 -25.18 3.81
N GLU A 156 15.91 -25.23 4.46
CA GLU A 156 14.64 -25.65 3.87
C GLU A 156 13.70 -24.46 3.60
N GLY A 157 13.83 -23.37 4.35
CA GLY A 157 13.00 -22.18 4.26
C GLY A 157 13.83 -20.90 4.20
N ASP A 158 13.42 -19.94 3.37
CA ASP A 158 14.12 -18.66 3.19
C ASP A 158 13.31 -17.46 3.68
N VAL A 159 14.02 -16.38 3.99
CA VAL A 159 13.42 -15.06 4.17
C VAL A 159 13.56 -14.30 2.85
N ALA A 160 12.45 -14.16 2.13
CA ALA A 160 12.45 -13.58 0.80
C ALA A 160 12.61 -12.06 0.82
N LYS A 161 13.33 -11.55 -0.19
CA LYS A 161 13.59 -10.13 -0.40
C LYS A 161 13.00 -9.69 -1.74
N LEU A 162 11.86 -9.02 -1.69
CA LEU A 162 10.99 -8.82 -2.85
C LEU A 162 10.83 -7.33 -3.20
N PHE A 163 11.77 -6.77 -3.95
CA PHE A 163 11.67 -5.41 -4.52
C PHE A 163 12.13 -5.35 -6.00
N ALA A 164 11.77 -4.28 -6.71
CA ALA A 164 11.98 -4.19 -8.15
C ALA A 164 13.36 -3.70 -8.62
N LYS A 165 14.07 -2.96 -7.77
CA LYS A 165 15.38 -2.40 -8.09
C LYS A 165 16.39 -3.53 -8.41
N HIS A 166 16.85 -3.58 -9.65
CA HIS A 166 17.85 -4.55 -10.16
C HIS A 166 17.45 -6.04 -10.17
N ILE A 167 16.19 -6.40 -9.89
CA ILE A 167 15.72 -7.80 -9.97
C ILE A 167 14.43 -7.85 -10.80
N LYS A 168 14.44 -8.62 -11.89
CA LYS A 168 13.28 -8.74 -12.78
C LYS A 168 12.17 -9.53 -12.09
N LEU A 169 10.92 -9.26 -12.47
CA LEU A 169 9.77 -10.00 -11.94
C LEU A 169 9.91 -11.51 -12.17
N LYS A 170 10.31 -11.91 -13.38
CA LYS A 170 10.53 -13.33 -13.76
C LYS A 170 11.55 -14.04 -12.86
N ASP A 171 12.57 -13.32 -12.38
CA ASP A 171 13.58 -13.92 -11.51
C ASP A 171 12.98 -14.22 -10.12
N HIS A 172 12.11 -13.34 -9.61
CA HIS A 172 11.34 -13.62 -8.39
C HIS A 172 10.35 -14.75 -8.59
N VAL A 173 9.60 -14.78 -9.69
CA VAL A 173 8.67 -15.88 -9.99
C VAL A 173 9.40 -17.23 -9.98
N ASN A 174 10.54 -17.30 -10.68
CA ASN A 174 11.37 -18.50 -10.71
C ASN A 174 11.92 -18.87 -9.32
N TYR A 175 12.29 -17.87 -8.51
CA TYR A 175 12.77 -18.10 -7.14
C TYR A 175 11.67 -18.66 -6.25
N LEU A 176 10.49 -18.04 -6.25
CA LEU A 176 9.35 -18.46 -5.44
C LEU A 176 8.83 -19.84 -5.79
N SER A 177 8.90 -20.25 -7.08
CA SER A 177 8.43 -21.58 -7.50
C SER A 177 9.25 -22.75 -6.97
N ARG A 178 10.47 -22.50 -6.46
CA ARG A 178 11.40 -23.54 -5.97
C ARG A 178 11.85 -23.32 -4.53
N THR A 179 11.27 -22.36 -3.82
CA THR A 179 11.74 -21.96 -2.49
C THR A 179 10.56 -21.86 -1.54
N ARG A 180 10.65 -22.59 -0.42
CA ARG A 180 9.71 -22.44 0.69
C ARG A 180 10.11 -21.20 1.47
N LEU A 181 9.12 -20.42 1.90
CA LEU A 181 9.36 -19.16 2.58
C LEU A 181 8.81 -19.20 3.99
N THR A 182 9.58 -18.69 4.94
CA THR A 182 9.06 -18.33 6.26
C THR A 182 8.39 -16.96 6.15
N ILE A 183 9.22 -15.96 5.85
CA ILE A 183 8.83 -14.54 5.79
C ILE A 183 9.15 -13.97 4.41
N ALA A 184 8.23 -13.18 3.86
CA ALA A 184 8.47 -12.41 2.66
C ALA A 184 8.52 -10.91 2.97
N VAL A 185 9.65 -10.27 2.74
CA VAL A 185 9.84 -8.83 2.95
C VAL A 185 9.88 -8.16 1.59
N GLY A 186 9.02 -7.15 1.35
CA GLY A 186 8.95 -6.54 0.04
C GLY A 186 8.37 -5.15 0.00
N THR A 187 8.51 -4.52 -1.17
CA THR A 187 7.79 -3.26 -1.46
C THR A 187 6.37 -3.58 -1.93
N PRO A 188 5.36 -2.76 -1.60
CA PRO A 188 3.97 -3.06 -1.97
C PRO A 188 3.77 -3.37 -3.45
N GLY A 189 4.45 -2.65 -4.35
CA GLY A 189 4.36 -2.93 -5.79
C GLY A 189 4.89 -4.28 -6.20
N ARG A 190 6.04 -4.72 -5.67
CA ARG A 190 6.57 -6.03 -6.04
C ARG A 190 5.74 -7.16 -5.42
N ILE A 191 5.24 -6.99 -4.20
CA ILE A 191 4.33 -7.96 -3.59
C ILE A 191 3.05 -8.08 -4.41
N LEU A 192 2.44 -6.95 -4.80
CA LEU A 192 1.27 -6.95 -5.67
C LEU A 192 1.52 -7.68 -6.99
N ASP A 193 2.59 -7.33 -7.71
CA ASP A 193 2.91 -7.99 -8.99
C ASP A 193 3.06 -9.52 -8.83
N LEU A 194 3.62 -9.97 -7.71
CA LEU A 194 3.87 -11.40 -7.46
C LEU A 194 2.63 -12.16 -7.03
N VAL A 195 1.73 -11.52 -6.29
CA VAL A 195 0.41 -12.06 -5.92
C VAL A 195 -0.50 -12.10 -7.15
N ASP A 196 -0.52 -11.03 -7.97
CA ASP A 196 -1.33 -10.94 -9.19
C ASP A 196 -0.97 -12.01 -10.23
N CYS A 197 0.28 -12.48 -10.25
CA CYS A 197 0.73 -13.58 -11.11
C CYS A 197 0.79 -14.96 -10.41
N ASP A 198 0.19 -15.08 -9.23
CA ASP A 198 0.08 -16.32 -8.44
C ASP A 198 1.43 -16.98 -8.07
N SER A 199 2.51 -16.19 -8.10
CA SER A 199 3.85 -16.67 -7.74
C SER A 199 4.14 -16.56 -6.25
N LEU A 200 3.59 -15.53 -5.59
CA LEU A 200 3.58 -15.39 -4.14
C LEU A 200 2.19 -15.77 -3.66
N LYS A 201 2.09 -16.97 -3.10
CA LYS A 201 0.84 -17.52 -2.59
C LYS A 201 0.58 -17.01 -1.18
N VAL A 202 -0.68 -16.96 -0.81
CA VAL A 202 -1.11 -16.44 0.49
C VAL A 202 -1.82 -17.50 1.34
N ASP A 203 -1.80 -18.76 0.92
CA ASP A 203 -2.56 -19.85 1.55
C ASP A 203 -2.21 -20.06 3.04
N PHE A 204 -0.95 -19.79 3.41
CA PHE A 204 -0.42 -19.93 4.78
C PHE A 204 -0.24 -18.58 5.48
N LEU A 205 -0.65 -17.48 4.86
CA LEU A 205 -0.43 -16.15 5.41
C LEU A 205 -1.26 -15.94 6.68
N ASN A 206 -0.62 -15.45 7.73
CA ASN A 206 -1.25 -15.04 8.99
C ASN A 206 -1.09 -13.53 9.24
N TRP A 207 0.05 -12.97 8.83
CA TRP A 207 0.43 -11.60 9.20
C TRP A 207 0.83 -10.75 8.00
N ILE A 208 0.25 -9.56 7.90
CA ILE A 208 0.74 -8.47 7.06
C ILE A 208 1.27 -7.39 7.99
N ILE A 209 2.59 -7.20 8.02
CA ILE A 209 3.24 -6.21 8.87
C ILE A 209 3.60 -4.99 8.03
N LEU A 210 3.18 -3.81 8.47
CA LEU A 210 3.50 -2.53 7.86
C LEU A 210 4.69 -1.93 8.61
N ASP A 211 5.83 -1.72 7.95
CA ASP A 211 7.02 -1.09 8.56
C ASP A 211 6.88 0.43 8.59
N THR A 212 6.45 0.93 9.74
CA THR A 212 6.18 2.34 10.04
C THR A 212 7.34 3.05 10.74
N THR A 213 8.32 2.29 11.23
CA THR A 213 9.49 2.79 12.00
C THR A 213 10.55 3.48 11.14
N TYR A 214 10.52 3.27 9.82
CA TYR A 214 11.53 3.77 8.92
C TYR A 214 11.25 5.21 8.45
N SER A 215 12.28 6.05 8.52
CA SER A 215 12.34 7.34 7.84
C SER A 215 13.43 7.32 6.77
N ASP A 216 13.09 7.72 5.55
CA ASP A 216 14.06 7.72 4.45
C ASP A 216 15.08 8.88 4.57
N VAL A 217 16.04 8.94 3.65
CA VAL A 217 17.05 10.01 3.60
C VAL A 217 16.47 11.42 3.42
N LYS A 218 15.20 11.53 2.99
CA LYS A 218 14.45 12.78 2.84
C LYS A 218 13.53 13.03 4.05
N LYS A 219 13.70 12.27 5.14
CA LYS A 219 12.89 12.30 6.36
C LYS A 219 11.41 12.01 6.11
N ARG A 220 11.07 11.31 5.03
CA ARG A 220 9.71 10.85 4.77
C ARG A 220 9.47 9.58 5.58
N LYS A 221 8.40 9.56 6.38
CA LYS A 221 7.90 8.37 7.08
C LYS A 221 7.01 7.55 6.14
N PHE A 222 6.62 6.36 6.59
CA PHE A 222 5.66 5.48 5.89
C PHE A 222 4.39 6.20 5.41
N TRP A 223 3.89 7.14 6.22
CA TRP A 223 2.68 7.92 5.97
C TRP A 223 2.82 9.00 4.88
N ASP A 224 4.06 9.39 4.55
CA ASP A 224 4.39 10.55 3.71
C ASP A 224 4.66 10.18 2.25
N MET A 225 4.38 8.93 1.86
CA MET A 225 4.66 8.39 0.52
C MET A 225 3.36 8.02 -0.23
N PRO A 226 2.56 9.01 -0.71
CA PRO A 226 1.29 8.75 -1.39
C PRO A 226 1.38 7.79 -2.56
N GLU A 227 2.51 7.80 -3.28
CA GLU A 227 2.78 6.89 -4.39
C GLU A 227 2.79 5.42 -3.96
N CYS A 228 3.22 5.13 -2.73
CA CYS A 228 3.24 3.78 -2.19
C CYS A 228 1.90 3.37 -1.58
N TRP A 229 1.16 4.34 -1.03
CA TRP A 229 -0.19 4.13 -0.50
C TRP A 229 -1.14 3.58 -1.55
N LYS A 230 -1.11 4.10 -2.78
CA LYS A 230 -1.98 3.60 -3.85
C LYS A 230 -1.82 2.10 -4.08
N THR A 231 -0.58 1.66 -4.20
CA THR A 231 -0.27 0.25 -4.49
C THR A 231 -0.52 -0.64 -3.28
N MET A 232 -0.23 -0.16 -2.07
CA MET A 232 -0.53 -0.89 -0.84
C MET A 232 -2.03 -1.05 -0.59
N ILE A 233 -2.80 0.03 -0.76
CA ILE A 233 -4.26 -0.03 -0.66
C ILE A 233 -4.78 -1.03 -1.69
N LYS A 234 -4.32 -0.94 -2.94
CA LYS A 234 -4.72 -1.90 -3.98
C LYS A 234 -4.45 -3.34 -3.52
N LEU A 235 -3.22 -3.65 -3.09
CA LEU A 235 -2.83 -4.96 -2.58
C LEU A 235 -3.75 -5.50 -1.47
N ILE A 236 -4.10 -4.68 -0.49
CA ILE A 236 -4.89 -5.11 0.68
C ILE A 236 -6.40 -5.19 0.37
N THR A 237 -6.89 -4.35 -0.55
CA THR A 237 -8.31 -4.22 -0.89
C THR A 237 -8.72 -5.03 -2.13
N THR A 238 -7.81 -5.82 -2.70
CA THR A 238 -8.11 -6.78 -3.77
C THR A 238 -7.94 -8.21 -3.27
N ASP A 239 -8.60 -9.14 -3.97
CA ASP A 239 -8.37 -10.56 -3.74
C ASP A 239 -6.97 -10.96 -4.20
N PRO A 240 -6.34 -11.96 -3.55
CA PRO A 240 -6.89 -12.83 -2.50
C PRO A 240 -6.88 -12.24 -1.07
N LEU A 241 -6.08 -11.20 -0.81
CA LEU A 241 -5.85 -10.70 0.56
C LEU A 241 -7.11 -10.15 1.23
N LYS A 242 -7.94 -9.40 0.48
CA LYS A 242 -9.21 -8.89 1.01
C LYS A 242 -10.11 -10.00 1.54
N THR A 243 -10.23 -11.10 0.79
CA THR A 243 -11.00 -12.27 1.24
C THR A 243 -10.42 -12.90 2.50
N MET A 244 -9.09 -13.02 2.61
CA MET A 244 -8.45 -13.58 3.80
C MET A 244 -8.64 -12.70 5.05
N LEU A 245 -8.54 -11.38 4.89
CA LEU A 245 -8.82 -10.41 5.96
C LEU A 245 -10.28 -10.49 6.39
N LYS A 246 -11.22 -10.58 5.44
CA LYS A 246 -12.66 -10.75 5.71
C LYS A 246 -12.95 -12.02 6.52
N LYS A 247 -12.29 -13.13 6.19
CA LYS A 247 -12.39 -14.41 6.92
C LYS A 247 -11.72 -14.36 8.30
N GLY A 248 -10.79 -13.43 8.52
CA GLY A 248 -10.04 -13.29 9.76
C GLY A 248 -8.80 -14.17 9.85
N ASN A 249 -8.43 -14.86 8.77
CA ASN A 249 -7.25 -15.72 8.70
C ASN A 249 -5.94 -14.91 8.75
N VAL A 250 -5.99 -13.70 8.22
CA VAL A 250 -4.87 -12.76 8.16
C VAL A 250 -5.21 -11.53 8.99
N LYS A 251 -4.20 -10.97 9.66
CA LYS A 251 -4.28 -9.68 10.36
C LYS A 251 -3.20 -8.72 9.87
N ILE A 252 -3.53 -7.44 9.91
CA ILE A 252 -2.61 -6.33 9.63
C ILE A 252 -2.05 -5.83 10.94
N VAL A 253 -0.74 -5.62 10.99
CA VAL A 253 -0.01 -5.14 12.15
C VAL A 253 0.84 -3.95 11.74
N TYR A 254 0.85 -2.92 12.57
CA TYR A 254 1.75 -1.78 12.42
C TYR A 254 2.99 -2.08 13.26
N TYR A 255 4.16 -2.07 12.62
CA TYR A 255 5.45 -2.18 13.30
C TYR A 255 6.19 -0.87 13.21
#